data_AF-A0A0R3NWA5-F1
#
_entry.id   AF-A0A0R3NWA5-F1
#
_cell.length_a   1.000
_cell.length_b   1.000
_cell.length_c   1.000
_cell.angle_alpha   90.00
_cell.angle_beta   90.00
_cell.angle_gamma   90.00
#
_symmetry.space_group_name_H-M   'P 1'
#
loop_
_entity.id
_entity.type
_entity.pdbx_description
1 polymer ?
#
loop_
_entity_poly.entity_id
_entity_poly.type
_entity_poly.pdbx_seq_one_letter_code
_entity_poly.pdbx_strand_id
1 'polypeptide(L)'
;LFSFCCSFDTEEEFKKRAYNRVVSLQSGEPNSRKAWQLICDVSRQEFQAIYDRLDVTLRERGESFYQSRMLSVVDFLRNKNMLEHDEGRQIMWPNEDRSGIPLTIVKSDGGFTYDTSDMAAIRHRIEEEHCTWIIYVVDSGQSTHFNTIFKAAERCCILNPTAHRVHHVQFGVVLGEDGKKFKTRSGDTVKLSDLLNEGMKRSLEQLRSRGRDEILTAQELFEAQEAVAYGCIKYSDLCHNRISDYVFSFDKMLDDRGNTAVYLLYTYTRICSIARNLGDDFCYLLKVLDTVEIVLNHEKEWKLAKTLLKMHDIMIKCSKDLFLHFLCEFCYEVCTVFTEFYDSCYCIKKNKDGEIIEVNRSRVLMCEATAAVLRQCFYILGLKPVSKL
;
A
#
# COMPACT_ATOMS: atom_id res chain seq x y z
N LEU A 1 7.55 27.65 7.71
CA LEU A 1 8.60 26.76 7.16
C LEU A 1 9.60 27.51 6.27
N PHE A 2 9.17 28.19 5.20
CA PHE A 2 10.07 29.00 4.35
C PHE A 2 10.92 30.03 5.11
N SER A 3 10.34 30.74 6.08
CA SER A 3 11.09 31.72 6.89
C SER A 3 12.18 31.12 7.78
N PHE A 4 12.07 29.84 8.18
CA PHE A 4 13.05 29.19 9.08
C PHE A 4 14.24 28.62 8.31
N CYS A 5 14.02 28.04 7.12
CA CYS A 5 15.12 27.63 6.23
C CYS A 5 15.93 28.85 5.76
N CYS A 6 15.24 29.94 5.39
CA CYS A 6 15.93 31.19 5.08
C CYS A 6 16.82 31.65 6.24
N SER A 7 16.31 31.71 7.48
CA SER A 7 17.14 32.09 8.64
C SER A 7 18.30 31.13 8.95
N PHE A 8 18.18 29.83 8.67
CA PHE A 8 19.31 28.90 8.85
C PHE A 8 20.46 29.17 7.88
N ASP A 9 20.14 29.53 6.64
CA ASP A 9 21.13 29.81 5.61
C ASP A 9 21.67 31.25 5.67
N THR A 10 20.89 32.20 6.20
CA THR A 10 21.25 33.62 6.21
C THR A 10 21.76 34.15 7.55
N GLU A 11 21.46 33.51 8.69
CA GLU A 11 21.83 34.01 10.03
C GLU A 11 22.80 33.05 10.75
N GLU A 12 24.08 33.43 10.87
CA GLU A 12 25.10 32.61 11.54
C GLU A 12 24.75 32.28 13.00
N GLU A 13 24.20 33.24 13.74
CA GLU A 13 23.79 33.04 15.13
C GLU A 13 22.58 32.10 15.26
N PHE A 14 21.68 32.09 14.28
CA PHE A 14 20.62 31.08 14.23
C PHE A 14 21.20 29.69 13.95
N LYS A 15 22.11 29.58 12.98
CA LYS A 15 22.77 28.32 12.62
C LYS A 15 23.54 27.70 13.80
N LYS A 16 24.34 28.49 14.53
CA LYS A 16 25.03 28.03 15.76
C LYS A 16 24.04 27.54 16.81
N ARG A 17 22.95 28.27 17.06
CA ARG A 17 21.91 27.86 18.01
C ARG A 17 21.22 26.56 17.57
N ALA A 18 20.96 26.39 16.28
CA ALA A 18 20.34 25.18 15.75
C ALA A 18 21.23 23.95 15.98
N TYR A 19 22.54 24.03 15.69
CA TYR A 19 23.47 22.93 15.99
C TYR A 19 23.53 22.60 17.48
N ASN A 20 23.61 23.62 18.34
CA ASN A 20 23.60 23.41 19.79
C ASN A 20 22.32 22.71 20.27
N ARG A 21 21.17 23.01 19.67
CA ARG A 21 19.90 22.36 20.00
C ARG A 21 19.86 20.88 19.63
N VAL A 22 20.52 20.47 18.54
CA VAL A 22 20.67 19.06 18.19
C VAL A 22 21.45 18.32 19.27
N VAL A 23 22.56 18.91 19.75
CA VAL A 23 23.37 18.33 20.83
C VAL A 23 22.57 18.24 22.13
N SER A 24 21.82 19.28 22.50
CA SER A 24 20.94 19.27 23.68
C SER A 24 19.85 18.19 23.59
N LEU A 25 19.27 17.98 22.40
CA LEU A 25 18.29 16.92 22.19
C LEU A 25 18.93 15.53 22.36
N GLN A 26 20.10 15.31 21.76
CA GLN A 26 20.82 14.04 21.84
C GLN A 26 21.29 13.70 23.27
N SER A 27 21.69 14.71 24.06
CA SER A 27 22.05 14.53 25.48
C SER A 27 20.85 14.28 26.39
N GLY A 28 19.63 14.39 25.85
CA GLY A 28 18.39 14.13 26.57
C GLY A 28 17.89 15.28 27.42
N GLU A 29 18.31 16.51 27.12
CA GLU A 29 17.89 17.71 27.84
C GLU A 29 16.35 17.84 27.85
N PRO A 30 15.71 17.98 29.02
CA PRO A 30 14.24 17.90 29.12
C PRO A 30 13.47 18.91 28.27
N ASN A 31 13.94 20.17 28.15
CA ASN A 31 13.22 21.16 27.36
C ASN A 31 13.37 20.91 25.86
N SER A 32 14.57 20.51 25.40
CA SER A 32 14.79 20.12 24.02
C SER A 32 13.95 18.89 23.63
N ARG A 33 13.83 17.88 24.52
CA ARG A 33 12.94 16.73 24.31
C ARG A 33 11.47 17.14 24.25
N LYS A 34 11.02 18.04 25.13
CA LYS A 34 9.64 18.55 25.12
C LYS A 34 9.34 19.30 23.82
N ALA A 35 10.26 20.15 23.36
CA ALA A 35 10.10 20.87 22.10
C ALA A 35 10.06 19.91 20.90
N TRP A 36 10.94 18.90 20.86
CA TRP A 36 10.93 17.87 19.83
C TRP A 36 9.61 17.09 19.82
N GLN A 37 9.11 16.68 20.99
CA GLN A 37 7.84 15.96 21.10
C GLN A 37 6.67 16.78 20.52
N LEU A 38 6.59 18.08 20.85
CA LEU A 38 5.55 18.96 20.30
C LEU A 38 5.61 19.06 18.77
N ILE A 39 6.82 19.13 18.20
CA ILE A 39 7.00 19.15 16.74
C ILE A 39 6.50 17.84 16.13
N CYS A 40 6.90 16.70 16.72
CA CYS A 40 6.45 15.39 16.26
C CYS A 40 4.94 15.21 16.39
N ASP A 41 4.31 15.71 17.46
CA ASP A 41 2.87 15.58 17.69
C ASP A 41 2.06 16.33 16.62
N VAL A 42 2.51 17.52 16.19
CA VAL A 42 1.90 18.23 15.06
C VAL A 42 2.03 17.41 13.77
N SER A 43 3.21 16.87 13.48
CA SER A 43 3.39 16.01 12.30
C SER A 43 2.53 14.75 12.35
N ARG A 44 2.39 14.11 13.52
CA ARG A 44 1.54 12.92 13.72
C ARG A 44 0.07 13.22 13.42
N GLN A 45 -0.44 14.36 13.85
CA GLN A 45 -1.82 14.76 13.56
C GLN A 45 -2.08 14.89 12.05
N GLU A 46 -1.16 15.54 11.32
CA GLU A 46 -1.25 15.68 9.86
C GLU A 46 -1.11 14.33 9.14
N PHE A 47 -0.20 13.46 9.58
CA PHE A 47 -0.06 12.12 9.01
C PHE A 47 -1.27 11.24 9.29
N GLN A 48 -1.85 11.30 10.50
CA GLN A 48 -3.04 10.52 10.85
C GLN A 48 -4.23 10.88 9.97
N ALA A 49 -4.44 12.17 9.67
CA ALA A 49 -5.49 12.59 8.75
C ALA A 49 -5.33 11.98 7.34
N ILE A 50 -4.09 11.77 6.88
CA ILE A 50 -3.82 11.08 5.62
C ILE A 50 -4.08 9.57 5.76
N TYR A 51 -3.63 8.96 6.84
CA TYR A 51 -3.81 7.53 7.10
C TYR A 51 -5.30 7.16 7.22
N ASP A 52 -6.11 7.95 7.91
CA ASP A 52 -7.55 7.73 8.05
C ASP A 52 -8.26 7.76 6.69
N ARG A 53 -7.91 8.73 5.82
CA ARG A 53 -8.46 8.82 4.46
C ARG A 53 -8.09 7.62 3.59
N LEU A 54 -6.88 7.11 3.78
CA LEU A 54 -6.37 5.95 3.03
C LEU A 54 -6.68 4.61 3.72
N ASP A 55 -7.39 4.61 4.85
CA ASP A 55 -7.66 3.41 5.65
C ASP A 55 -6.37 2.62 5.97
N VAL A 56 -5.35 3.34 6.43
CA VAL A 56 -4.02 2.80 6.76
C VAL A 56 -3.85 2.76 8.28
N THR A 57 -3.52 1.58 8.80
CA THR A 57 -3.17 1.43 10.23
C THR A 57 -1.67 1.26 10.37
N LEU A 58 -1.04 2.11 11.20
CA LEU A 58 0.39 2.07 11.45
C LEU A 58 0.69 2.17 12.94
N ARG A 59 1.71 1.42 13.37
CA ARG A 59 2.35 1.60 14.68
C ARG A 59 3.69 2.28 14.47
N GLU A 60 3.76 3.56 14.81
CA GLU A 60 4.98 4.35 14.66
C GLU A 60 6.13 3.78 15.51
N ARG A 61 7.25 3.50 14.85
CA ARG A 61 8.56 3.22 15.49
C ARG A 61 9.66 3.90 14.67
N GLY A 62 9.83 5.21 14.89
CA GLY A 62 10.88 6.00 14.23
C GLY A 62 12.28 5.70 14.74
N GLU A 63 13.29 6.30 14.12
CA GLU A 63 14.71 6.11 14.47
C GLU A 63 15.03 6.42 15.94
N SER A 64 14.30 7.37 16.54
CA SER A 64 14.45 7.74 17.95
C SER A 64 14.23 6.57 18.92
N PHE A 65 13.38 5.60 18.57
CA PHE A 65 13.17 4.39 19.35
C PHE A 65 14.43 3.51 19.43
N TYR A 66 15.28 3.58 18.40
CA TYR A 66 16.50 2.76 18.29
C TYR A 66 17.74 3.47 18.84
N GLN A 67 17.65 4.72 19.35
CA GLN A 67 18.82 5.49 19.77
C GLN A 67 19.69 4.76 20.83
N SER A 68 19.08 4.18 21.86
CA SER A 68 19.80 3.38 22.85
C SER A 68 20.27 2.02 22.30
N ARG A 69 19.53 1.46 21.33
CA ARG A 69 19.86 0.19 20.67
C ARG A 69 21.01 0.33 19.68
N MET A 70 21.22 1.52 19.12
CA MET A 70 22.40 1.81 18.31
C MET A 70 23.68 1.67 19.12
N LEU A 71 23.73 2.15 20.37
CA LEU A 71 24.88 1.91 21.26
C LEU A 71 25.12 0.41 21.46
N SER A 72 24.05 -0.33 21.78
CA SER A 72 24.10 -1.79 21.98
C SER A 72 24.53 -2.56 20.74
N VAL A 73 24.10 -2.15 19.54
CA VAL A 73 24.51 -2.83 18.29
C VAL A 73 25.98 -2.55 17.97
N VAL A 74 26.46 -1.33 18.19
CA VAL A 74 27.88 -1.01 17.99
C VAL A 74 28.76 -1.82 18.94
N ASP A 75 28.41 -1.88 20.23
CA ASP A 75 29.18 -2.65 21.21
C ASP A 75 29.14 -4.16 20.92
N PHE A 76 28.00 -4.68 20.48
CA PHE A 76 27.89 -6.06 20.00
C PHE A 76 28.84 -6.34 18.82
N LEU A 77 28.87 -5.45 17.82
CA LEU A 77 29.74 -5.60 16.65
C LEU A 77 31.22 -5.49 17.02
N ARG A 78 31.57 -4.59 17.96
CA ARG A 78 32.94 -4.49 18.52
C ARG A 78 33.36 -5.77 19.21
N ASN A 79 32.50 -6.31 20.08
CA ASN A 79 32.80 -7.54 20.83
C ASN A 79 32.96 -8.77 19.92
N LYS A 80 32.30 -8.77 18.75
CA LYS A 80 32.48 -9.78 17.70
C LYS A 80 33.65 -9.51 16.75
N ASN A 81 34.43 -8.45 16.95
CA ASN A 81 35.51 -8.01 16.05
C ASN A 81 35.06 -7.82 14.60
N MET A 82 33.84 -7.31 14.39
CA MET A 82 33.27 -7.09 13.05
C MET A 82 33.55 -5.70 12.48
N LEU A 83 34.07 -4.78 13.30
CA LEU A 83 34.33 -3.38 12.91
C LEU A 83 35.81 -3.15 12.60
N GLU A 84 36.07 -2.44 11.51
CA GLU A 84 37.40 -1.98 11.09
C GLU A 84 37.48 -0.45 11.19
N HIS A 85 38.67 0.08 11.49
CA HIS A 85 38.91 1.51 11.48
C HIS A 85 39.32 1.96 10.08
N ASP A 86 38.64 2.97 9.54
CA ASP A 86 38.91 3.55 8.23
C ASP A 86 38.77 5.08 8.31
N GLU A 87 39.89 5.80 8.19
CA GLU A 87 39.93 7.28 8.23
C GLU A 87 39.20 7.89 9.45
N GLY A 88 39.34 7.26 10.61
CA GLY A 88 38.68 7.67 11.86
C GLY A 88 37.22 7.22 12.00
N ARG A 89 36.64 6.58 10.98
CA ARG A 89 35.32 5.94 11.02
C ARG A 89 35.43 4.48 11.47
N GLN A 90 34.33 3.92 11.96
CA GLN A 90 34.20 2.47 12.17
C GLN A 90 33.28 1.89 11.10
N ILE A 91 33.83 1.01 10.27
CA ILE A 91 33.13 0.40 9.14
C ILE A 91 32.93 -1.10 9.34
N MET A 92 31.91 -1.67 8.71
CA MET A 92 31.65 -3.11 8.69
C MET A 92 31.50 -3.59 7.24
N TRP A 93 32.32 -4.55 6.85
CA TRP A 93 32.17 -5.23 5.56
C TRP A 93 30.99 -6.22 5.61
N PRO A 94 30.11 -6.25 4.59
CA PRO A 94 29.01 -7.21 4.55
C PRO A 94 29.47 -8.65 4.30
N ASN A 95 30.61 -8.84 3.61
CA ASN A 95 31.19 -10.13 3.25
C ASN A 95 32.62 -10.25 3.81
N GLU A 96 33.10 -11.48 3.99
CA GLU A 96 34.47 -11.75 4.48
C GLU A 96 35.55 -11.39 3.45
N ASP A 97 35.24 -11.53 2.16
CA ASP A 97 36.14 -11.19 1.04
C ASP A 97 36.25 -9.67 0.80
N ARG A 98 35.58 -8.85 1.61
CA ARG A 98 35.52 -7.39 1.51
C ARG A 98 35.02 -6.90 0.15
N SER A 99 34.18 -7.68 -0.52
CA SER A 99 33.52 -7.26 -1.75
C SER A 99 32.37 -6.27 -1.47
N GLY A 100 32.28 -5.22 -2.28
CA GLY A 100 31.16 -4.26 -2.26
C GLY A 100 31.46 -2.96 -1.50
N ILE A 101 30.42 -2.36 -0.93
CA ILE A 101 30.49 -1.10 -0.17
C ILE A 101 30.35 -1.45 1.32
N PRO A 102 31.27 -1.01 2.20
CA PRO A 102 31.15 -1.25 3.62
C PRO A 102 30.09 -0.34 4.25
N LEU A 103 29.45 -0.83 5.31
CA LEU A 103 28.58 -0.01 6.17
C LEU A 103 29.43 0.91 7.03
N THR A 104 29.08 2.18 7.13
CA THR A 104 29.69 3.12 8.07
C THR A 104 28.88 3.12 9.36
N ILE A 105 29.30 2.35 10.36
CA ILE A 105 28.59 2.18 11.63
C ILE A 105 28.85 3.35 12.61
N VAL A 106 30.04 3.95 12.57
CA VAL A 106 30.34 5.15 13.38
C VAL A 106 31.14 6.12 12.53
N LYS A 107 30.71 7.38 12.49
CA LYS A 107 31.45 8.47 11.82
C LYS A 107 32.70 8.87 12.62
N SER A 108 33.56 9.68 12.01
CA SER A 108 34.76 10.22 12.65
C SER A 108 34.48 11.12 13.85
N ASP A 109 33.30 11.73 13.91
CA ASP A 109 32.81 12.54 15.04
C ASP A 109 32.15 11.70 16.15
N GLY A 110 32.14 10.36 16.03
CA GLY A 110 31.46 9.45 16.95
C GLY A 110 29.95 9.33 16.74
N GLY A 111 29.38 10.07 15.78
CA GLY A 111 27.96 10.02 15.48
C GLY A 111 27.54 8.76 14.72
N PHE A 112 26.30 8.32 14.97
CA PHE A 112 25.67 7.21 14.24
C PHE A 112 25.09 7.63 12.88
N THR A 113 24.84 6.64 12.04
CA THR A 113 24.36 6.77 10.66
C THR A 113 23.08 5.96 10.44
N TYR A 114 22.52 6.03 9.23
CA TYR A 114 21.42 5.15 8.79
C TYR A 114 21.80 3.67 8.83
N ASP A 115 23.06 3.32 8.53
CA ASP A 115 23.55 1.95 8.64
C ASP A 115 23.45 1.44 10.08
N THR A 116 23.68 2.33 11.05
CA THR A 116 23.61 1.98 12.47
C THR A 116 22.17 1.78 12.92
N SER A 117 21.27 2.67 12.53
CA SER A 117 19.86 2.60 12.89
C SER A 117 19.18 1.38 12.27
N ASP A 118 19.47 1.06 11.00
CA ASP A 118 18.91 -0.12 10.33
C ASP A 118 19.47 -1.44 10.88
N MET A 119 20.77 -1.51 11.22
CA MET A 119 21.34 -2.65 11.93
C MET A 119 20.71 -2.84 13.32
N ALA A 120 20.46 -1.75 14.04
CA ALA A 120 19.75 -1.81 15.32
C ALA A 120 18.28 -2.25 15.13
N ALA A 121 17.62 -1.79 14.07
CA ALA A 121 16.23 -2.10 13.80
C ALA A 121 16.01 -3.55 13.38
N ILE A 122 16.85 -4.11 12.50
CA ILE A 122 16.76 -5.54 12.13
C ILE A 122 17.04 -6.44 13.33
N ARG A 123 18.04 -6.08 14.16
CA ARG A 123 18.36 -6.82 15.38
C ARG A 123 17.19 -6.82 16.35
N HIS A 124 16.60 -5.66 16.63
CA HIS A 124 15.41 -5.54 17.47
C HIS A 124 14.25 -6.41 16.96
N ARG A 125 13.96 -6.36 15.65
CA ARG A 125 12.85 -7.13 15.06
C ARG A 125 13.05 -8.64 15.18
N ILE A 126 14.29 -9.12 15.18
CA ILE A 126 14.59 -10.55 15.31
C ILE A 126 14.70 -10.97 16.78
N GLU A 127 15.48 -10.25 17.58
CA GLU A 127 15.81 -10.65 18.95
C GLU A 127 14.73 -10.29 19.96
N GLU A 128 14.04 -9.15 19.78
CA GLU A 128 13.02 -8.67 20.73
C GLU A 128 11.59 -8.95 20.25
N GLU A 129 11.32 -8.76 18.95
CA GLU A 129 9.97 -8.99 18.39
C GLU A 129 9.79 -10.42 17.83
N HIS A 130 10.86 -11.21 17.79
CA HIS A 130 10.85 -12.61 17.34
C HIS A 130 10.23 -12.80 15.94
N CYS A 131 10.44 -11.84 15.04
CA CYS A 131 9.92 -11.91 13.68
C CYS A 131 10.61 -13.03 12.88
N THR A 132 9.82 -13.95 12.31
CA THR A 132 10.30 -14.96 11.36
C THR A 132 10.30 -14.45 9.92
N TRP A 133 9.51 -13.43 9.61
CA TRP A 133 9.49 -12.78 8.30
C TRP A 133 9.40 -11.26 8.46
N ILE A 134 10.36 -10.54 7.86
CA ILE A 134 10.41 -9.08 7.84
C ILE A 134 10.36 -8.59 6.39
N ILE A 135 9.43 -7.68 6.11
CA ILE A 135 9.23 -7.10 4.78
C ILE A 135 9.55 -5.60 4.85
N TYR A 136 10.52 -5.17 4.05
CA TYR A 136 10.93 -3.78 3.91
C TYR A 136 10.35 -3.22 2.62
N VAL A 137 9.36 -2.33 2.71
CA VAL A 137 8.76 -1.65 1.56
C VAL A 137 9.42 -0.28 1.40
N VAL A 138 10.42 -0.19 0.52
CA VAL A 138 11.26 1.01 0.34
C VAL A 138 11.64 1.15 -1.14
N ASP A 139 11.92 2.37 -1.61
CA ASP A 139 12.29 2.62 -3.01
C ASP A 139 13.49 1.80 -3.50
N SER A 140 13.56 1.57 -4.80
CA SER A 140 14.61 0.80 -5.47
C SER A 140 16.01 1.44 -5.45
N GLY A 141 16.12 2.74 -5.18
CA GLY A 141 17.40 3.42 -4.95
C GLY A 141 18.09 2.95 -3.66
N GLN A 142 17.35 2.39 -2.70
CA GLN A 142 17.89 1.84 -1.45
C GLN A 142 18.23 0.34 -1.54
N SER A 143 18.10 -0.30 -2.71
CA SER A 143 18.32 -1.76 -2.85
C SER A 143 19.73 -2.19 -2.46
N THR A 144 20.75 -1.43 -2.84
CA THR A 144 22.15 -1.71 -2.47
C THR A 144 22.34 -1.65 -0.96
N HIS A 145 21.73 -0.65 -0.30
CA HIS A 145 21.79 -0.46 1.15
C HIS A 145 21.18 -1.66 1.89
N PHE A 146 19.92 -2.02 1.61
CA PHE A 146 19.26 -3.13 2.29
C PHE A 146 19.93 -4.48 2.04
N ASN A 147 20.41 -4.74 0.81
CA ASN A 147 21.18 -5.95 0.53
C ASN A 147 22.48 -6.00 1.37
N THR A 148 23.14 -4.86 1.56
CA THR A 148 24.34 -4.75 2.40
C THR A 148 24.00 -4.98 3.87
N ILE A 149 22.91 -4.40 4.37
CA ILE A 149 22.40 -4.61 5.73
C ILE A 149 22.06 -6.08 6.00
N PHE A 150 21.36 -6.76 5.08
CA PHE A 150 20.98 -8.16 5.26
C PHE A 150 22.21 -9.06 5.31
N LYS A 151 23.16 -8.89 4.39
CA LYS A 151 24.43 -9.63 4.40
C LYS A 151 25.24 -9.37 5.67
N ALA A 152 25.32 -8.11 6.10
CA ALA A 152 26.00 -7.76 7.36
C ALA A 152 25.32 -8.42 8.57
N ALA A 153 23.99 -8.43 8.62
CA ALA A 153 23.22 -9.09 9.67
C ALA A 153 23.41 -10.61 9.68
N GLU A 154 23.52 -11.24 8.51
CA GLU A 154 23.87 -12.67 8.38
C GLU A 154 25.28 -12.95 8.89
N ARG A 155 26.26 -12.15 8.45
CA ARG A 155 27.66 -12.27 8.84
C ARG A 155 27.87 -12.16 10.34
N CYS A 156 27.16 -11.26 11.02
CA CYS A 156 27.24 -11.12 12.48
C CYS A 156 26.26 -12.02 13.26
N CYS A 157 25.59 -12.96 12.57
CA CYS A 157 24.64 -13.93 13.12
C CYS A 157 23.40 -13.33 13.81
N ILE A 158 23.02 -12.10 13.45
CA ILE A 158 21.73 -11.52 13.84
C ILE A 158 20.63 -12.15 12.99
N LEU A 159 20.87 -12.27 11.68
CA LEU A 159 19.95 -12.88 10.73
C LEU A 159 20.40 -14.31 10.42
N ASN A 160 19.52 -15.29 10.68
CA ASN A 160 19.72 -16.68 10.25
C ASN A 160 18.80 -17.00 9.05
N PRO A 161 19.33 -17.21 7.83
CA PRO A 161 18.53 -17.47 6.63
C PRO A 161 17.67 -18.75 6.67
N THR A 162 17.99 -19.69 7.55
CA THR A 162 17.19 -20.93 7.73
C THR A 162 15.96 -20.72 8.62
N ALA A 163 16.00 -19.72 9.51
CA ALA A 163 14.95 -19.43 10.47
C ALA A 163 14.17 -18.15 10.15
N HIS A 164 14.80 -17.23 9.42
CA HIS A 164 14.27 -15.90 9.15
C HIS A 164 14.23 -15.64 7.65
N ARG A 165 13.14 -15.02 7.22
CA ARG A 165 12.94 -14.53 5.88
C ARG A 165 12.98 -13.01 5.90
N VAL A 166 13.82 -12.39 5.07
CA VAL A 166 13.81 -10.93 4.89
C VAL A 166 13.60 -10.61 3.43
N HIS A 167 12.75 -9.63 3.14
CA HIS A 167 12.50 -9.18 1.77
C HIS A 167 12.59 -7.67 1.67
N HIS A 168 13.35 -7.19 0.69
CA HIS A 168 13.22 -5.84 0.19
C HIS A 168 12.18 -5.81 -0.95
N VAL A 169 11.00 -5.29 -0.63
CA VAL A 169 9.92 -5.01 -1.58
C VAL A 169 10.19 -3.63 -2.17
N GLN A 170 11.09 -3.61 -3.15
CA GLN A 170 11.44 -2.39 -3.87
C GLN A 170 10.29 -1.86 -4.75
N PHE A 171 10.19 -0.55 -4.88
CA PHE A 171 9.31 0.08 -5.87
C PHE A 171 10.02 1.14 -6.73
N GLY A 172 9.53 1.35 -7.95
CA GLY A 172 10.04 2.31 -8.92
C GLY A 172 9.73 3.76 -8.56
N VAL A 173 10.12 4.72 -9.41
CA VAL A 173 9.81 6.13 -9.14
C VAL A 173 8.44 6.52 -9.70
N VAL A 174 7.81 7.52 -9.06
CA VAL A 174 6.59 8.14 -9.57
C VAL A 174 6.96 9.23 -10.58
N LEU A 175 6.47 9.08 -11.80
CA LEU A 175 6.65 9.97 -12.93
C LEU A 175 5.36 10.75 -13.20
N GLY A 176 5.48 11.98 -13.70
CA GLY A 176 4.38 12.70 -14.32
C GLY A 176 4.13 12.22 -15.75
N GLU A 177 3.08 12.74 -16.38
CA GLU A 177 2.75 12.47 -17.78
C GLU A 177 3.85 12.91 -18.77
N ASP A 178 4.75 13.79 -18.34
CA ASP A 178 5.93 14.23 -19.07
C ASP A 178 7.12 13.25 -18.98
N GLY A 179 6.97 12.14 -18.26
CA GLY A 179 8.01 11.14 -18.03
C GLY A 179 9.12 11.58 -17.06
N LYS A 180 8.96 12.72 -16.39
CA LYS A 180 9.91 13.21 -15.37
C LYS A 180 9.39 12.93 -13.96
N LYS A 181 10.26 13.04 -12.96
CA LYS A 181 9.88 12.88 -11.55
C LYS A 181 8.65 13.74 -11.23
N PHE A 182 7.65 13.11 -10.62
CA PHE A 182 6.38 13.75 -10.32
C PHE A 182 6.56 14.98 -9.42
N LYS A 183 6.27 16.15 -9.98
CA LYS A 183 6.44 17.46 -9.37
C LYS A 183 5.26 18.36 -9.68
N THR A 184 5.05 19.37 -8.86
CA THR A 184 4.08 20.44 -9.15
C THR A 184 4.51 21.22 -10.39
N ARG A 185 3.58 22.00 -10.97
CA ARG A 185 3.89 22.93 -12.08
C ARG A 185 4.99 23.95 -11.73
N SER A 186 5.20 24.25 -10.44
CA SER A 186 6.29 25.10 -9.96
C SER A 186 7.63 24.38 -9.80
N GLY A 187 7.67 23.04 -9.91
CA GLY A 187 8.86 22.22 -9.72
C GLY A 187 9.08 21.68 -8.30
N ASP A 188 8.14 21.95 -7.39
CA ASP A 188 8.14 21.50 -6.00
C ASP A 188 7.57 20.07 -5.85
N THR A 189 7.75 19.50 -4.67
CA THR A 189 7.18 18.18 -4.33
C THR A 189 5.68 18.31 -4.11
N VAL A 190 4.88 17.44 -4.73
CA VAL A 190 3.42 17.43 -4.57
C VAL A 190 3.06 16.93 -3.17
N LYS A 191 2.26 17.69 -2.42
CA LYS A 191 1.73 17.23 -1.14
C LYS A 191 0.67 16.16 -1.37
N LEU A 192 0.74 15.07 -0.62
CA LEU A 192 -0.23 13.99 -0.71
C LEU A 192 -1.65 14.46 -0.37
N SER A 193 -1.81 15.37 0.60
CA SER A 193 -3.10 15.99 0.93
C SER A 193 -3.79 16.63 -0.29
N ASP A 194 -3.01 17.34 -1.11
CA ASP A 194 -3.52 18.07 -2.26
C ASP A 194 -3.90 17.10 -3.39
N LEU A 195 -3.11 16.03 -3.55
CA LEU A 195 -3.42 14.94 -4.48
C LEU A 195 -4.72 14.22 -4.11
N LEU A 196 -4.92 13.90 -2.83
CA LEU A 196 -6.16 13.27 -2.36
C LEU A 196 -7.37 14.20 -2.53
N ASN A 197 -7.20 15.50 -2.29
CA ASN A 197 -8.27 16.50 -2.48
C ASN A 197 -8.65 16.66 -3.96
N GLU A 198 -7.66 16.69 -4.85
CA GLU A 198 -7.91 16.72 -6.30
C GLU A 198 -8.58 15.44 -6.79
N GLY A 199 -8.17 14.28 -6.27
CA GLY A 199 -8.83 12.99 -6.55
C GLY A 199 -10.30 12.99 -6.16
N MET A 200 -10.63 13.51 -4.96
CA MET A 200 -12.01 13.68 -4.50
C MET A 200 -12.80 14.60 -5.44
N LYS A 201 -12.23 15.74 -5.85
CA LYS A 201 -12.90 16.68 -6.75
C LYS A 201 -13.24 16.04 -8.10
N ARG A 202 -12.25 15.39 -8.74
CA ARG A 202 -12.45 14.75 -10.06
C ARG A 202 -13.42 13.56 -9.98
N SER A 203 -13.35 12.78 -8.91
CA SER A 203 -14.30 11.69 -8.66
C SER A 203 -15.74 12.21 -8.57
N LEU A 204 -15.97 13.33 -7.89
CA LEU A 204 -17.30 13.94 -7.81
C LEU A 204 -17.80 14.44 -9.16
N GLU A 205 -16.93 15.07 -9.96
CA GLU A 205 -17.26 15.50 -11.32
C GLU A 205 -17.66 14.31 -12.21
N GLN A 206 -16.97 13.18 -12.08
CA GLN A 206 -17.30 11.94 -12.78
C GLN A 206 -18.62 11.30 -12.31
N LEU A 207 -18.91 11.34 -11.01
CA LEU A 207 -20.19 10.84 -10.48
C LEU A 207 -21.37 11.71 -10.94
N ARG A 208 -21.19 13.03 -10.97
CA ARG A 208 -22.18 14.01 -11.46
C ARG A 208 -22.44 13.89 -12.95
N SER A 209 -21.42 13.69 -13.78
CA SER A 209 -21.60 13.51 -15.22
C SER A 209 -22.43 12.26 -15.57
N ARG A 210 -22.58 11.34 -14.61
CA ARG A 210 -23.40 10.13 -14.68
C ARG A 210 -24.77 10.27 -13.99
N GLY A 211 -25.14 11.46 -13.52
CA GLY A 211 -26.41 11.74 -12.84
C GLY A 211 -26.57 11.02 -11.51
N ARG A 212 -25.47 10.64 -10.85
CA ARG A 212 -25.52 9.87 -9.59
C ARG A 212 -25.88 10.74 -8.40
N ASP A 213 -25.63 12.04 -8.48
CA ASP A 213 -26.03 13.04 -7.49
C ASP A 213 -27.55 13.24 -7.40
N GLU A 214 -28.30 12.89 -8.46
CA GLU A 214 -29.76 12.95 -8.46
C GLU A 214 -30.41 11.72 -7.80
N ILE A 215 -29.68 10.60 -7.73
CA ILE A 215 -30.20 9.29 -7.31
C ILE A 215 -29.73 8.93 -5.90
N LEU A 216 -28.49 9.30 -5.55
CA LEU A 216 -27.88 8.95 -4.28
C LEU A 216 -28.19 9.99 -3.21
N THR A 217 -28.32 9.52 -1.97
CA THR A 217 -28.32 10.43 -0.82
C THR A 217 -26.96 11.12 -0.67
N ALA A 218 -26.90 12.24 0.06
CA ALA A 218 -25.64 12.95 0.30
C ALA A 218 -24.56 12.05 0.92
N GLN A 219 -24.96 11.13 1.81
CA GLN A 219 -24.05 10.16 2.42
C GLN A 219 -23.54 9.11 1.42
N GLU A 220 -24.44 8.51 0.63
CA GLU A 220 -24.06 7.53 -0.39
C GLU A 220 -23.18 8.15 -1.49
N LEU A 221 -23.44 9.41 -1.86
CA LEU A 221 -22.63 10.13 -2.82
C LEU A 221 -21.21 10.36 -2.30
N PHE A 222 -21.07 10.75 -1.02
CA PHE A 222 -19.77 10.93 -0.39
C PHE A 222 -19.00 9.61 -0.29
N GLU A 223 -19.66 8.52 0.11
CA GLU A 223 -19.04 7.19 0.16
C GLU A 223 -18.59 6.69 -1.23
N ALA A 224 -19.41 6.92 -2.26
CA ALA A 224 -19.04 6.61 -3.64
C ALA A 224 -17.85 7.45 -4.12
N GLN A 225 -17.83 8.74 -3.77
CA GLN A 225 -16.74 9.66 -4.07
C GLN A 225 -15.42 9.19 -3.43
N GLU A 226 -15.42 8.88 -2.14
CA GLU A 226 -14.23 8.39 -1.44
C GLU A 226 -13.74 7.04 -2.01
N ALA A 227 -14.67 6.11 -2.24
CA ALA A 227 -14.35 4.81 -2.79
C ALA A 227 -13.70 4.89 -4.18
N VAL A 228 -14.24 5.74 -5.06
CA VAL A 228 -13.69 5.95 -6.39
C VAL A 228 -12.37 6.71 -6.31
N ALA A 229 -12.30 7.82 -5.59
CA ALA A 229 -11.08 8.64 -5.52
C ALA A 229 -9.89 7.85 -4.96
N TYR A 230 -10.03 7.29 -3.76
CA TYR A 230 -8.93 6.58 -3.11
C TYR A 230 -8.70 5.21 -3.74
N GLY A 231 -9.76 4.55 -4.22
CA GLY A 231 -9.65 3.30 -4.96
C GLY A 231 -8.84 3.45 -6.24
N CYS A 232 -9.06 4.52 -7.02
CA CYS A 232 -8.30 4.77 -8.24
C CYS A 232 -6.83 5.09 -7.95
N ILE A 233 -6.55 5.88 -6.91
CA ILE A 233 -5.18 6.20 -6.51
C ILE A 233 -4.43 4.93 -6.10
N LYS A 234 -5.01 4.10 -5.22
CA LYS A 234 -4.39 2.83 -4.79
C LYS A 234 -4.24 1.84 -5.94
N TYR A 235 -5.30 1.63 -6.71
CA TYR A 235 -5.32 0.62 -7.76
C TYR A 235 -4.39 0.98 -8.92
N SER A 236 -4.30 2.25 -9.28
CA SER A 236 -3.42 2.69 -10.36
C SER A 236 -1.94 2.44 -10.07
N ASP A 237 -1.54 2.45 -8.80
CA ASP A 237 -0.21 2.00 -8.36
C ASP A 237 -0.13 0.45 -8.40
N LEU A 238 -1.04 -0.22 -7.69
CA LEU A 238 -1.01 -1.67 -7.47
C LEU A 238 -1.17 -2.52 -8.74
N CYS A 239 -1.84 -2.01 -9.78
CA CYS A 239 -2.09 -2.76 -11.01
C CYS A 239 -0.86 -2.85 -11.94
N HIS A 240 0.20 -2.11 -11.64
CA HIS A 240 1.47 -2.17 -12.35
C HIS A 240 2.50 -2.99 -11.58
N ASN A 241 3.53 -3.48 -12.29
CA ASN A 241 4.66 -4.08 -11.62
C ASN A 241 5.36 -3.03 -10.74
N ARG A 242 5.34 -3.22 -9.42
CA ARG A 242 5.95 -2.29 -8.45
C ARG A 242 7.39 -1.90 -8.77
N ILE A 243 8.18 -2.76 -9.42
CA ILE A 243 9.59 -2.47 -9.74
C ILE A 243 9.71 -1.43 -10.85
N SER A 244 8.74 -1.40 -11.77
CA SER A 244 8.71 -0.45 -12.87
C SER A 244 8.40 0.95 -12.38
N ASP A 245 8.89 1.96 -13.11
CA ASP A 245 8.45 3.33 -12.90
C ASP A 245 6.96 3.47 -13.24
N TYR A 246 6.25 4.28 -12.45
CA TYR A 246 4.81 4.47 -12.56
C TYR A 246 4.49 5.89 -13.03
N VAL A 247 3.72 6.02 -14.10
CA VAL A 247 3.26 7.32 -14.62
C VAL A 247 1.92 7.67 -14.00
N PHE A 248 1.92 8.67 -13.12
CA PHE A 248 0.71 9.17 -12.48
C PHE A 248 -0.10 10.03 -13.46
N SER A 249 -1.34 9.62 -13.71
CA SER A 249 -2.30 10.35 -14.55
C SER A 249 -3.72 10.20 -14.00
N PHE A 250 -4.33 11.32 -13.62
CA PHE A 250 -5.72 11.32 -13.13
C PHE A 250 -6.70 10.85 -14.20
N ASP A 251 -6.49 11.26 -15.45
CA ASP A 251 -7.40 10.95 -16.55
C ASP A 251 -7.38 9.45 -16.86
N LYS A 252 -6.19 8.82 -16.85
CA LYS A 252 -6.07 7.37 -17.05
C LYS A 252 -6.62 6.54 -15.90
N MET A 253 -6.39 6.95 -14.64
CA MET A 253 -6.85 6.15 -13.49
C MET A 253 -8.36 6.26 -13.26
N LEU A 254 -8.98 7.38 -13.66
CA LEU A 254 -10.42 7.59 -13.59
C LEU A 254 -11.15 7.14 -14.86
N ASP A 255 -10.45 6.59 -15.86
CA ASP A 255 -11.09 6.03 -17.05
C ASP A 255 -12.07 4.91 -16.65
N ASP A 256 -13.24 4.89 -17.27
CA ASP A 256 -14.28 3.91 -17.01
C ASP A 256 -14.13 2.62 -17.84
N ARG A 257 -13.15 2.61 -18.75
CA ARG A 257 -12.80 1.47 -19.57
C ARG A 257 -11.42 0.95 -19.22
N GLY A 258 -11.28 -0.36 -19.34
CA GLY A 258 -10.02 -1.05 -19.12
C GLY A 258 -9.77 -1.39 -17.66
N ASN A 259 -8.51 -1.64 -17.34
CA ASN A 259 -8.08 -2.16 -16.05
C ASN A 259 -7.96 -1.02 -15.01
N THR A 260 -9.09 -0.46 -14.59
CA THR A 260 -9.17 0.64 -13.61
C THR A 260 -10.06 0.29 -12.42
N ALA A 261 -9.86 0.96 -11.28
CA ALA A 261 -10.72 0.77 -10.12
C ALA A 261 -12.17 1.18 -10.40
N VAL A 262 -12.40 2.21 -11.25
CA VAL A 262 -13.75 2.62 -11.67
C VAL A 262 -14.49 1.45 -12.32
N TYR A 263 -13.84 0.77 -13.28
CA TYR A 263 -14.43 -0.39 -13.95
C TYR A 263 -14.74 -1.54 -12.98
N LEU A 264 -13.80 -1.86 -12.08
CA LEU A 264 -13.98 -2.93 -11.09
C LEU A 264 -15.12 -2.64 -10.11
N LEU A 265 -15.13 -1.44 -9.52
CA LEU A 265 -16.13 -1.04 -8.53
C LEU A 265 -17.53 -0.95 -9.17
N TYR A 266 -17.63 -0.45 -10.39
CA TYR A 266 -18.90 -0.40 -11.14
C TYR A 266 -19.39 -1.80 -11.53
N THR A 267 -18.49 -2.69 -11.94
CA THR A 267 -18.86 -4.09 -12.21
C THR A 267 -19.36 -4.78 -10.94
N TYR A 268 -18.70 -4.55 -9.82
CA TYR A 268 -19.11 -5.06 -8.51
C TYR A 268 -20.51 -4.55 -8.10
N THR A 269 -20.82 -3.27 -8.28
CA THR A 269 -22.17 -2.75 -7.97
C THR A 269 -23.24 -3.30 -8.89
N ARG A 270 -22.93 -3.53 -10.17
CA ARG A 270 -23.81 -4.23 -11.11
C ARG A 270 -24.07 -5.67 -10.67
N ILE A 271 -23.06 -6.39 -10.19
CA ILE A 271 -23.25 -7.75 -9.63
C ILE A 271 -24.20 -7.70 -8.42
N CYS A 272 -23.94 -6.79 -7.47
CA CYS A 272 -24.76 -6.64 -6.26
C CYS A 272 -26.20 -6.20 -6.57
N SER A 273 -26.45 -5.46 -7.66
CA SER A 273 -27.80 -5.03 -8.03
C SER A 273 -28.68 -6.17 -8.53
N ILE A 274 -28.11 -7.21 -9.15
CA ILE A 274 -28.86 -8.40 -9.61
C ILE A 274 -29.52 -9.09 -8.41
N ALA A 275 -28.75 -9.29 -7.34
CA ALA A 275 -29.24 -9.86 -6.09
C ALA A 275 -30.38 -9.01 -5.49
N ARG A 276 -30.19 -7.69 -5.39
CA ARG A 276 -31.22 -6.78 -4.84
C ARG A 276 -32.51 -6.75 -5.65
N ASN A 277 -32.42 -6.86 -6.98
CA ASN A 277 -33.59 -6.85 -7.86
C ASN A 277 -34.53 -8.05 -7.64
N LEU A 278 -34.07 -9.08 -6.94
CA LEU A 278 -34.88 -10.26 -6.59
C LEU A 278 -35.68 -10.05 -5.29
N GLY A 279 -35.51 -8.92 -4.59
CA GLY A 279 -36.11 -8.69 -3.27
C GLY A 279 -35.50 -9.55 -2.16
N ASP A 280 -34.57 -10.43 -2.51
CA ASP A 280 -33.83 -11.26 -1.59
C ASP A 280 -32.61 -10.49 -1.10
N ASP A 281 -32.57 -10.18 0.20
CA ASP A 281 -31.32 -9.84 0.85
C ASP A 281 -30.56 -11.15 1.05
N PHE A 282 -29.66 -11.44 0.11
CA PHE A 282 -28.83 -12.64 0.10
C PHE A 282 -27.83 -12.69 1.28
N CYS A 283 -27.91 -11.77 2.24
CA CYS A 283 -27.42 -11.95 3.61
C CYS A 283 -27.77 -13.33 4.21
N TYR A 284 -28.84 -14.00 3.75
CA TYR A 284 -29.19 -15.39 4.11
C TYR A 284 -28.68 -16.47 3.13
N LEU A 285 -27.55 -16.25 2.46
CA LEU A 285 -26.95 -17.24 1.53
C LEU A 285 -26.83 -18.64 2.12
N LEU A 286 -26.47 -18.72 3.41
CA LEU A 286 -26.34 -19.99 4.14
C LEU A 286 -27.62 -20.83 4.12
N LYS A 287 -28.81 -20.22 4.05
CA LYS A 287 -30.07 -20.95 3.95
C LYS A 287 -30.38 -21.44 2.54
N VAL A 288 -29.82 -20.79 1.51
CA VAL A 288 -30.06 -21.12 0.10
C VAL A 288 -29.04 -22.16 -0.41
N LEU A 289 -27.80 -22.11 0.11
CA LEU A 289 -26.71 -23.02 -0.27
C LEU A 289 -27.04 -24.50 -0.06
N ASP A 290 -27.79 -24.85 0.98
CA ASP A 290 -28.20 -26.25 1.24
C ASP A 290 -29.35 -26.73 0.34
N THR A 291 -29.97 -25.83 -0.42
CA THR A 291 -31.22 -26.09 -1.16
C THR A 291 -31.10 -25.96 -2.67
N VAL A 292 -29.99 -25.43 -3.17
CA VAL A 292 -29.79 -25.13 -4.60
C VAL A 292 -28.48 -25.72 -5.08
N GLU A 293 -28.58 -26.64 -6.04
CA GLU A 293 -27.42 -27.18 -6.76
C GLU A 293 -26.93 -26.18 -7.82
N ILE A 294 -25.61 -25.94 -7.86
CA ILE A 294 -24.99 -25.12 -8.90
C ILE A 294 -24.82 -25.98 -10.16
N VAL A 295 -25.64 -25.71 -11.17
CA VAL A 295 -25.61 -26.38 -12.47
C VAL A 295 -24.92 -25.49 -13.50
N LEU A 296 -23.98 -26.06 -14.26
CA LEU A 296 -23.08 -25.36 -15.17
C LEU A 296 -23.19 -26.00 -16.57
N ASN A 297 -24.18 -25.55 -17.32
CA ASN A 297 -24.57 -26.10 -18.62
C ASN A 297 -24.02 -25.29 -19.80
N HIS A 298 -23.72 -24.01 -19.57
CA HIS A 298 -23.21 -23.10 -20.60
C HIS A 298 -21.70 -22.92 -20.48
N GLU A 299 -21.00 -22.80 -21.61
CA GLU A 299 -19.54 -22.61 -21.61
C GLU A 299 -19.07 -21.40 -20.79
N LYS A 300 -19.88 -20.32 -20.77
CA LYS A 300 -19.57 -19.09 -20.01
C LYS A 300 -19.78 -19.26 -18.50
N GLU A 301 -20.74 -20.08 -18.08
CA GLU A 301 -20.87 -20.49 -16.68
C GLU A 301 -19.61 -21.26 -16.24
N TRP A 302 -19.14 -22.14 -17.12
CA TRP A 302 -17.95 -22.95 -16.86
C TRP A 302 -16.66 -22.14 -16.81
N LYS A 303 -16.53 -21.16 -17.71
CA LYS A 303 -15.43 -20.20 -17.71
C LYS A 303 -15.40 -19.39 -16.41
N LEU A 304 -16.55 -18.85 -15.98
CA LEU A 304 -16.64 -18.08 -14.74
C LEU A 304 -16.27 -18.92 -13.51
N ALA A 305 -16.84 -20.11 -13.37
CA ALA A 305 -16.54 -21.00 -12.23
C ALA A 305 -15.03 -21.31 -12.14
N LYS A 306 -14.42 -21.67 -13.26
CA LYS A 306 -12.97 -21.94 -13.32
C LYS A 306 -12.15 -20.72 -12.96
N THR A 307 -12.50 -19.54 -13.47
CA THR A 307 -11.79 -18.29 -13.15
C THR A 307 -11.88 -17.99 -11.65
N LEU A 308 -13.07 -18.06 -11.04
CA LEU A 308 -13.23 -17.80 -9.59
C LEU A 308 -12.34 -18.72 -8.72
N LEU A 309 -12.22 -19.99 -9.09
CA LEU A 309 -11.39 -20.96 -8.36
C LEU A 309 -9.88 -20.68 -8.43
N LYS A 310 -9.40 -19.90 -9.41
CA LYS A 310 -7.99 -19.49 -9.50
C LYS A 310 -7.54 -18.57 -8.37
N MET A 311 -8.47 -17.99 -7.60
CA MET A 311 -8.14 -17.05 -6.53
C MET A 311 -7.07 -17.62 -5.57
N HIS A 312 -7.16 -18.91 -5.23
CA HIS A 312 -6.21 -19.56 -4.33
C HIS A 312 -4.77 -19.54 -4.89
N ASP A 313 -4.60 -19.87 -6.17
CA ASP A 313 -3.30 -19.89 -6.83
C ASP A 313 -2.69 -18.48 -6.90
N ILE A 314 -3.52 -17.48 -7.19
CA ILE A 314 -3.11 -16.07 -7.20
C ILE A 314 -2.68 -15.62 -5.79
N MET A 315 -3.40 -16.02 -4.74
CA MET A 315 -3.03 -15.70 -3.36
C MET A 315 -1.69 -16.32 -2.94
N ILE A 316 -1.42 -17.57 -3.33
CA ILE A 316 -0.13 -18.23 -3.10
C ILE A 316 0.98 -17.46 -3.82
N LYS A 317 0.76 -17.12 -5.10
CA LYS A 317 1.73 -16.38 -5.90
C LYS A 317 2.06 -15.01 -5.29
N CYS A 318 1.05 -14.23 -4.92
CA CYS A 318 1.22 -12.94 -4.26
C CYS A 318 1.96 -13.07 -2.92
N SER A 319 1.65 -14.08 -2.12
CA SER A 319 2.31 -14.32 -0.83
C SER A 319 3.77 -14.75 -0.97
N LYS A 320 4.11 -15.43 -2.07
CA LYS A 320 5.48 -15.84 -2.35
C LYS A 320 6.31 -14.69 -2.90
N ASP A 321 5.82 -14.02 -3.93
CA ASP A 321 6.62 -13.08 -4.72
C ASP A 321 6.42 -11.60 -4.30
N LEU A 322 5.39 -11.33 -3.49
CA LEU A 322 5.01 -9.98 -3.02
C LEU A 322 4.72 -9.00 -4.18
N PHE A 323 4.08 -9.52 -5.24
CA PHE A 323 3.61 -8.73 -6.38
C PHE A 323 2.08 -8.70 -6.41
N LEU A 324 1.50 -7.55 -6.10
CA LEU A 324 0.04 -7.37 -6.01
C LEU A 324 -0.64 -7.16 -7.37
N HIS A 325 0.11 -6.81 -8.43
CA HIS A 325 -0.47 -6.65 -9.77
C HIS A 325 -1.12 -7.92 -10.31
N PHE A 326 -0.65 -9.10 -9.91
CA PHE A 326 -1.32 -10.37 -10.26
C PHE A 326 -2.74 -10.45 -9.68
N LEU A 327 -2.97 -9.88 -8.49
CA LEU A 327 -4.30 -9.81 -7.89
C LEU A 327 -5.20 -8.81 -8.63
N CYS A 328 -4.64 -7.68 -9.08
CA CYS A 328 -5.33 -6.71 -9.92
C CYS A 328 -5.74 -7.31 -11.28
N GLU A 329 -4.82 -7.97 -11.98
CA GLU A 329 -5.08 -8.70 -13.23
C GLU A 329 -6.18 -9.74 -13.05
N PHE A 330 -6.14 -10.49 -11.94
CA PHE A 330 -7.18 -11.46 -11.59
C PHE A 330 -8.55 -10.80 -11.39
N CYS A 331 -8.64 -9.69 -10.65
CA CYS A 331 -9.90 -8.95 -10.47
C CYS A 331 -10.48 -8.50 -11.82
N TYR A 332 -9.62 -7.99 -12.70
CA TYR A 332 -10.03 -7.56 -14.03
C TYR A 332 -10.48 -8.73 -14.92
N GLU A 333 -9.79 -9.87 -14.87
CA GLU A 333 -10.23 -11.12 -15.54
C GLU A 333 -11.61 -11.53 -15.04
N VAL A 334 -11.83 -11.55 -13.72
CA VAL A 334 -13.13 -11.90 -13.11
C VAL A 334 -14.24 -10.97 -13.60
N CYS A 335 -14.03 -9.65 -13.60
CA CYS A 335 -15.02 -8.69 -14.09
C CYS A 335 -15.35 -8.87 -15.59
N THR A 336 -14.32 -9.14 -16.41
CA THR A 336 -14.48 -9.37 -17.86
C THR A 336 -15.28 -10.66 -18.12
N VAL A 337 -14.90 -11.76 -17.45
CA VAL A 337 -15.57 -13.07 -17.60
C VAL A 337 -16.99 -13.02 -17.05
N PHE A 338 -17.23 -12.29 -15.95
CA PHE A 338 -18.56 -12.08 -15.42
C PHE A 338 -19.46 -11.35 -16.43
N THR A 339 -18.94 -10.33 -17.12
CA THR A 339 -19.69 -9.59 -18.15
C THR A 339 -20.09 -10.51 -19.30
N GLU A 340 -19.16 -11.34 -19.81
CA GLU A 340 -19.47 -12.35 -20.83
C GLU A 340 -20.55 -13.35 -20.38
N PHE A 341 -20.48 -13.80 -19.12
CA PHE A 341 -21.47 -14.67 -18.51
C PHE A 341 -22.83 -14.00 -18.43
N TYR A 342 -22.91 -12.79 -17.89
CA TYR A 342 -24.17 -12.08 -17.68
C TYR A 342 -24.88 -11.77 -19.00
N ASP A 343 -24.13 -11.41 -20.05
CA ASP A 343 -24.71 -11.10 -21.36
C ASP A 343 -25.21 -12.35 -22.10
N SER A 344 -24.59 -13.51 -21.84
CA SER A 344 -24.95 -14.78 -22.51
C SER A 344 -25.96 -15.62 -21.72
N CYS A 345 -26.03 -15.46 -20.40
CA CYS A 345 -26.77 -16.34 -19.49
C CYS A 345 -27.75 -15.53 -18.63
N TYR A 346 -29.03 -15.53 -19.02
CA TYR A 346 -30.09 -14.86 -18.27
C TYR A 346 -30.18 -15.38 -16.83
N CYS A 347 -29.91 -14.50 -15.86
CA CYS A 347 -30.10 -14.75 -14.43
C CYS A 347 -31.57 -14.53 -14.02
N ILE A 348 -32.17 -13.46 -14.54
CA ILE A 348 -33.56 -13.05 -14.29
C ILE A 348 -34.19 -12.76 -15.65
N LYS A 349 -35.28 -13.45 -15.98
CA LYS A 349 -36.09 -13.12 -17.16
C LYS A 349 -37.27 -12.27 -16.74
N LYS A 350 -37.46 -11.13 -17.42
CA LYS A 350 -38.59 -10.23 -17.21
C LYS A 350 -39.50 -10.21 -18.44
N ASN A 351 -40.79 -9.96 -18.25
CA ASN A 351 -41.74 -9.73 -19.35
C ASN A 351 -41.59 -8.30 -19.91
N LYS A 352 -42.38 -7.98 -20.95
CA LYS A 352 -42.38 -6.64 -21.57
C LYS A 352 -42.79 -5.53 -20.59
N ASP A 353 -43.56 -5.89 -19.55
CA ASP A 353 -44.06 -4.98 -18.52
C ASP A 353 -43.09 -4.85 -17.32
N GLY A 354 -41.95 -5.55 -17.35
CA GLY A 354 -40.89 -5.46 -16.33
C GLY A 354 -41.04 -6.42 -15.15
N GLU A 355 -42.05 -7.29 -15.14
CA GLU A 355 -42.30 -8.29 -14.09
C GLU A 355 -41.40 -9.51 -14.27
N ILE A 356 -40.95 -10.10 -13.17
CA ILE A 356 -40.06 -11.26 -13.16
C ILE A 356 -40.87 -12.52 -13.52
N ILE A 357 -40.51 -13.16 -14.63
CA ILE A 357 -41.13 -14.41 -15.10
C ILE A 357 -40.37 -15.63 -14.56
N GLU A 358 -39.04 -15.55 -14.54
CA GLU A 358 -38.19 -16.70 -14.22
C GLU A 358 -36.90 -16.21 -13.54
N VAL A 359 -36.49 -16.93 -12.49
CA VAL A 359 -35.24 -16.68 -11.78
C VAL A 359 -34.42 -17.96 -11.79
N ASN A 360 -33.23 -17.90 -12.38
CA ASN A 360 -32.29 -19.01 -12.34
C ASN A 360 -31.42 -18.91 -11.08
N ARG A 361 -31.79 -19.65 -10.03
CA ARG A 361 -31.11 -19.60 -8.73
C ARG A 361 -29.64 -20.03 -8.78
N SER A 362 -29.28 -21.01 -9.63
CA SER A 362 -27.87 -21.41 -9.83
C SER A 362 -27.01 -20.23 -10.32
N ARG A 363 -27.50 -19.51 -11.34
CA ARG A 363 -26.82 -18.33 -11.90
C ARG A 363 -26.74 -17.17 -10.91
N VAL A 364 -27.77 -16.99 -10.09
CA VAL A 364 -27.76 -15.96 -9.03
C VAL A 364 -26.70 -16.29 -7.97
N LEU A 365 -26.55 -17.57 -7.59
CA LEU A 365 -25.46 -18.00 -6.69
C LEU A 365 -24.08 -17.77 -7.32
N MET A 366 -23.93 -17.95 -8.63
CA MET A 366 -22.69 -17.60 -9.34
C MET A 366 -22.38 -16.09 -9.28
N CYS A 367 -23.40 -15.23 -9.38
CA CYS A 367 -23.24 -13.79 -9.17
C CYS A 367 -22.74 -13.48 -7.74
N GLU A 368 -23.32 -14.12 -6.72
CA GLU A 368 -22.85 -13.90 -5.35
C GLU A 368 -21.44 -14.43 -5.12
N ALA A 369 -21.11 -15.62 -5.61
CA ALA A 369 -19.75 -16.15 -5.51
C ALA A 369 -18.74 -15.18 -6.15
N THR A 370 -19.11 -14.57 -7.27
CA THR A 370 -18.30 -13.52 -7.91
C THR A 370 -18.16 -12.28 -7.02
N ALA A 371 -19.26 -11.80 -6.42
CA ALA A 371 -19.23 -10.67 -5.49
C ALA A 371 -18.36 -10.95 -4.25
N ALA A 372 -18.46 -12.15 -3.68
CA ALA A 372 -17.68 -12.58 -2.52
C ALA A 372 -16.18 -12.62 -2.81
N VAL A 373 -15.79 -13.20 -3.96
CA VAL A 373 -14.39 -13.22 -4.42
C VAL A 373 -13.87 -11.80 -4.62
N LEU A 374 -14.58 -10.96 -5.39
CA LEU A 374 -14.16 -9.58 -5.63
C LEU A 374 -14.05 -8.77 -4.34
N ARG A 375 -15.01 -8.93 -3.42
CA ARG A 375 -15.00 -8.26 -2.11
C ARG A 375 -13.77 -8.62 -1.28
N GLN A 376 -13.37 -9.90 -1.29
CA GLN A 376 -12.15 -10.32 -0.60
C GLN A 376 -10.89 -9.77 -1.28
N CYS A 377 -10.83 -9.75 -2.61
CA CYS A 377 -9.71 -9.15 -3.34
C CYS A 377 -9.63 -7.63 -3.09
N PHE A 378 -10.75 -6.93 -3.10
CA PHE A 378 -10.84 -5.49 -2.82
C PHE A 378 -10.36 -5.17 -1.40
N TYR A 379 -10.74 -5.98 -0.42
CA TYR A 379 -10.23 -5.85 0.94
C TYR A 379 -8.70 -5.93 1.00
N ILE A 380 -8.10 -6.92 0.33
CA ILE A 380 -6.63 -7.08 0.27
C ILE A 380 -5.95 -5.89 -0.44
N LEU A 381 -6.57 -5.38 -1.50
CA LEU A 381 -6.08 -4.22 -2.25
C LEU A 381 -6.40 -2.87 -1.56
N GLY A 382 -7.13 -2.87 -0.45
CA GLY A 382 -7.56 -1.66 0.25
C GLY A 382 -8.57 -0.81 -0.54
N LEU A 383 -9.34 -1.43 -1.45
CA LEU A 383 -10.43 -0.80 -2.17
C LEU A 383 -11.72 -0.95 -1.37
N LYS A 384 -12.41 0.16 -1.10
CA LYS A 384 -13.70 0.14 -0.39
C LYS A 384 -14.82 -0.17 -1.38
N PRO A 385 -15.45 -1.36 -1.33
CA PRO A 385 -16.62 -1.61 -2.16
C PRO A 385 -17.77 -0.73 -1.69
N VAL A 386 -18.48 -0.13 -2.63
CA VAL A 386 -19.76 0.51 -2.36
C VAL A 386 -20.86 -0.32 -2.98
N SER A 387 -22.05 -0.32 -2.37
CA SER A 387 -23.16 -1.13 -2.84
C SER A 387 -23.93 -0.43 -3.97
N LYS A 388 -23.82 0.89 -4.10
CA LYS A 388 -24.43 1.69 -5.17
C LYS A 388 -23.36 2.63 -5.73
N LEU A 389 -23.15 2.59 -7.04
CA LEU A 389 -22.23 3.46 -7.79
C LEU A 389 -22.92 4.08 -8.97
#